data_AF-A0A533XTI6-F1
#
_entry.id   AF-A0A533XTI6-F1
#
_cell.length_a   1.000
_cell.length_b   1.000
_cell.length_c   1.000
_cell.angle_alpha   90.00
_cell.angle_beta   90.00
_cell.angle_gamma   90.00
#
_symmetry.space_group_name_H-M   'P 1'
#
loop_
_entity.id
_entity.type
_entity.pdbx_description
1 polymer ?
#
loop_
_entity_poly.entity_id
_entity_poly.type
_entity_poly.pdbx_seq_one_letter_code
_entity_poly.pdbx_strand_id
1 'polypeptide(L)'
;MEKGSMLNGLVMLLLFLTVTFSSQQTLEAQPGSTFCDGSLWKYVYKPQRLKKLQPSCITVTGTVGKSTEEKYGDLWVQLKLDPKAEFVTLLNNRNRKGQNGNLVLVFVCMHKGTQPEAAAACKKFTRKIQIPDEGTHVMVTGDYVQDDAPKHGWTEIHPVTSILPIL
;
A
#
# COMPACT_ATOMS: atom_id res chain seq x y z
N MET A 1 -33.14 -55.76 -56.85
CA MET A 1 -33.64 -55.71 -55.47
C MET A 1 -33.31 -54.34 -54.91
N GLU A 2 -34.34 -53.50 -54.77
CA GLU A 2 -34.46 -52.37 -53.84
C GLU A 2 -33.84 -52.68 -52.46
N LYS A 3 -33.28 -51.76 -51.64
CA LYS A 3 -33.52 -50.33 -51.41
C LYS A 3 -32.24 -49.71 -50.82
N GLY A 4 -31.96 -48.46 -51.18
CA GLY A 4 -31.02 -47.58 -50.48
C GLY A 4 -31.52 -46.14 -50.59
N SER A 5 -32.46 -45.76 -49.71
CA SER A 5 -33.07 -44.43 -49.69
C SER A 5 -32.06 -43.39 -49.23
N MET A 6 -31.94 -42.33 -50.02
CA MET A 6 -31.36 -41.05 -49.63
C MET A 6 -32.19 -40.43 -48.50
N LEU A 7 -31.57 -39.58 -47.65
CA LEU A 7 -31.74 -38.12 -47.76
C LEU A 7 -31.46 -37.40 -46.41
N ASN A 8 -30.51 -36.45 -46.48
CA ASN A 8 -30.37 -35.22 -45.68
C ASN A 8 -30.04 -35.30 -44.18
N GLY A 9 -28.75 -35.50 -43.89
CA GLY A 9 -28.14 -35.07 -42.62
C GLY A 9 -27.90 -33.56 -42.62
N LEU A 10 -28.64 -32.88 -41.75
CA LEU A 10 -28.61 -31.46 -41.45
C LEU A 10 -27.15 -30.94 -41.23
N VAL A 11 -26.77 -29.89 -41.96
CA VAL A 11 -25.54 -29.13 -41.73
C VAL A 11 -25.65 -28.42 -40.38
N MET A 12 -25.10 -29.01 -39.32
CA MET A 12 -24.90 -28.33 -38.04
C MET A 12 -23.62 -27.48 -38.14
N LEU A 13 -23.79 -26.27 -38.66
CA LEU A 13 -22.77 -25.22 -38.63
C LEU A 13 -22.59 -24.77 -37.17
N LEU A 14 -21.66 -25.40 -36.45
CA LEU A 14 -21.26 -24.98 -35.11
C LEU A 14 -20.46 -23.67 -35.21
N LEU A 15 -21.17 -22.55 -35.09
CA LEU A 15 -20.59 -21.24 -34.82
C LEU A 15 -19.93 -21.28 -33.43
N PHE A 16 -18.62 -21.52 -33.38
CA PHE A 16 -17.82 -21.28 -32.17
C PHE A 16 -17.74 -19.78 -31.93
N LEU A 17 -18.71 -19.22 -31.19
CA LEU A 17 -18.55 -17.90 -30.57
C LEU A 17 -17.44 -18.02 -29.52
N THR A 18 -16.25 -17.52 -29.86
CA THR A 18 -15.18 -17.31 -28.90
C THR A 18 -15.58 -16.15 -27.98
N VAL A 19 -16.18 -16.48 -26.84
CA VAL A 19 -16.39 -15.51 -25.77
C VAL A 19 -15.01 -15.15 -25.22
N THR A 20 -14.48 -14.01 -25.65
CA THR A 20 -13.29 -13.41 -25.06
C THR A 20 -13.69 -12.80 -23.72
N PHE A 21 -13.53 -13.57 -22.65
CA PHE A 21 -13.59 -13.02 -21.30
C PHE A 21 -12.37 -12.12 -21.11
N SER A 22 -12.56 -10.83 -21.30
CA SER A 22 -11.57 -9.83 -20.87
C SER A 22 -11.64 -9.78 -19.34
N SER A 23 -10.74 -10.50 -18.67
CA SER A 23 -10.58 -10.42 -17.22
C SER A 23 -10.08 -9.03 -16.86
N GLN A 24 -11.01 -8.15 -16.49
CA GLN A 24 -10.69 -6.95 -15.73
C GLN A 24 -10.16 -7.43 -14.38
N GLN A 25 -8.83 -7.50 -14.27
CA GLN A 25 -8.16 -7.85 -13.02
C GLN A 25 -8.31 -6.67 -12.06
N THR A 26 -9.35 -6.72 -11.23
CA THR A 26 -9.47 -5.88 -10.05
C THR A 26 -8.30 -6.25 -9.14
N LEU A 27 -7.33 -5.34 -8.97
CA LEU A 27 -6.28 -5.50 -7.97
C LEU A 27 -6.93 -5.33 -6.58
N GLU A 28 -7.49 -6.42 -6.06
CA GLU A 28 -7.89 -6.48 -4.66
C GLU A 28 -6.62 -6.49 -3.81
N ALA A 29 -6.51 -5.51 -2.90
CA ALA A 29 -5.44 -5.48 -1.92
C ALA A 29 -5.54 -6.76 -1.07
N GLN A 30 -4.55 -7.64 -1.19
CA GLN A 30 -4.44 -8.85 -0.40
C GLN A 30 -4.42 -8.50 1.11
N PRO A 31 -5.05 -9.29 1.98
CA PRO A 31 -4.92 -9.09 3.42
C PRO A 31 -3.43 -9.28 3.81
N GLY A 32 -2.77 -8.19 4.22
CA GLY A 32 -1.53 -8.25 5.00
C GLY A 32 -0.32 -8.81 4.28
N SER A 33 0.08 -8.17 3.18
CA SER A 33 1.37 -8.47 2.56
C SER A 33 2.52 -8.34 3.55
N THR A 34 3.39 -9.33 3.63
CA THR A 34 4.72 -9.22 4.29
C THR A 34 5.78 -8.72 3.33
N PHE A 35 5.43 -8.51 2.05
CA PHE A 35 6.29 -7.93 1.03
C PHE A 35 5.97 -6.45 0.82
N CYS A 36 6.99 -5.67 0.50
CA CYS A 36 6.83 -4.27 0.13
C CYS A 36 6.44 -4.12 -1.33
N ASP A 37 5.40 -3.32 -1.59
CA ASP A 37 4.99 -2.96 -2.94
C ASP A 37 5.85 -1.80 -3.45
N GLY A 38 6.93 -2.16 -4.14
CA GLY A 38 7.83 -1.19 -4.75
C GLY A 38 7.16 -0.26 -5.77
N SER A 39 5.99 -0.65 -6.32
CA SER A 39 5.26 0.20 -7.27
C SER A 39 4.70 1.47 -6.62
N LEU A 40 4.55 1.50 -5.29
CA LEU A 40 4.09 2.68 -4.55
C LEU A 40 5.08 3.84 -4.57
N TRP A 41 6.37 3.60 -4.85
CA TRP A 41 7.39 4.65 -4.92
C TRP A 41 7.12 5.71 -5.98
N LYS A 42 6.39 5.38 -7.07
CA LYS A 42 6.02 6.36 -8.09
C LYS A 42 5.06 7.45 -7.60
N TYR A 43 4.42 7.22 -6.46
CA TYR A 43 3.45 8.11 -5.83
C TYR A 43 4.04 8.89 -4.66
N VAL A 44 5.28 8.61 -4.27
CA VAL A 44 5.98 9.37 -3.25
C VAL A 44 6.33 10.75 -3.82
N TYR A 45 5.75 11.81 -3.27
CA TYR A 45 6.18 13.18 -3.57
C TYR A 45 7.65 13.34 -3.17
N LYS A 46 8.52 13.97 -3.98
CA LYS A 46 9.96 14.22 -3.67
C LYS A 46 10.73 13.01 -3.07
N PRO A 47 10.80 11.86 -3.75
CA PRO A 47 11.38 10.63 -3.21
C PRO A 47 12.88 10.75 -2.87
N GLN A 48 13.61 11.66 -3.51
CA GLN A 48 15.03 11.90 -3.29
C GLN A 48 15.40 12.33 -1.85
N ARG A 49 14.42 12.75 -1.04
CA ARG A 49 14.65 13.07 0.38
C ARG A 49 14.69 11.82 1.27
N LEU A 50 14.18 10.69 0.77
CA LEU A 50 14.03 9.48 1.55
C LEU A 50 15.25 8.60 1.34
N LYS A 51 15.94 8.31 2.44
CA LYS A 51 17.06 7.36 2.45
C LYS A 51 16.53 5.99 2.87
N LYS A 52 16.59 5.00 1.97
CA LYS A 52 16.30 3.60 2.32
C LYS A 52 17.29 3.10 3.37
N LEU A 53 16.74 2.49 4.43
CA LEU A 53 17.50 1.87 5.51
C LEU A 53 17.59 0.36 5.27
N GLN A 54 18.28 -0.36 6.16
CA GLN A 54 18.42 -1.81 6.06
C GLN A 54 17.92 -2.50 7.35
N PRO A 55 17.10 -3.56 7.23
CA PRO A 55 16.48 -4.06 5.99
C PRO A 55 15.53 -3.01 5.38
N SER A 56 15.50 -2.92 4.04
CA SER A 56 14.73 -1.89 3.35
C SER A 56 13.23 -2.12 3.34
N CYS A 57 12.80 -3.37 3.58
CA CYS A 57 11.41 -3.76 3.72
C CYS A 57 11.25 -4.37 5.12
N ILE A 58 10.32 -3.84 5.91
CA ILE A 58 10.07 -4.34 7.27
C ILE A 58 8.59 -4.63 7.48
N THR A 59 8.33 -5.58 8.38
CA THR A 59 7.03 -5.80 8.99
C THR A 59 7.16 -5.58 10.50
N VAL A 60 6.30 -4.73 11.05
CA VAL A 60 6.29 -4.40 12.48
C VAL A 60 4.89 -4.58 13.06
N THR A 61 4.81 -4.68 14.38
CA THR A 61 3.54 -4.69 15.12
C THR A 61 3.52 -3.55 16.13
N GLY A 62 2.33 -3.01 16.39
CA GLY A 62 2.15 -1.89 17.31
C GLY A 62 0.72 -1.39 17.39
N THR A 63 0.51 -0.36 18.20
CA THR A 63 -0.81 0.27 18.39
C THR A 63 -0.92 1.54 17.57
N VAL A 64 -2.01 1.67 16.80
CA VAL A 64 -2.32 2.89 16.04
C VAL A 64 -2.52 4.06 16.99
N GLY A 65 -1.82 5.16 16.72
CA GLY A 65 -1.97 6.44 17.39
C GLY A 65 -2.64 7.48 16.50
N LYS A 66 -2.31 8.75 16.74
CA LYS A 66 -2.86 9.88 16.00
C LYS A 66 -2.62 9.75 14.49
N SER A 67 -3.67 10.02 13.72
CA SER A 67 -3.61 10.18 12.26
C SER A 67 -3.69 11.66 11.86
N THR A 68 -3.06 12.04 10.76
CA THR A 68 -3.07 13.41 10.23
C THR A 68 -3.05 13.37 8.70
N GLU A 69 -4.05 14.00 8.09
CA GLU A 69 -4.07 14.22 6.63
C GLU A 69 -3.06 15.30 6.28
N GLU A 70 -2.05 14.96 5.48
CA GLU A 70 -1.08 15.92 5.01
C GLU A 70 -1.62 16.70 3.82
N LYS A 71 -1.23 17.98 3.71
CA LYS A 71 -1.60 18.87 2.58
C LYS A 71 -1.32 18.29 1.19
N TYR A 72 -0.45 17.28 1.11
CA TYR A 72 0.06 16.68 -0.10
C TYR A 72 -0.69 15.43 -0.56
N GLY A 73 -1.70 14.98 0.19
CA GLY A 73 -2.52 13.81 -0.15
C GLY A 73 -2.09 12.53 0.55
N ASP A 74 -0.98 12.55 1.28
CA ASP A 74 -0.52 11.43 2.11
C ASP A 74 -1.21 11.45 3.47
N LEU A 75 -1.47 10.28 4.04
CA LEU A 75 -1.89 10.16 5.43
C LEU A 75 -0.69 9.78 6.29
N TRP A 76 -0.45 10.55 7.34
CA TRP A 76 0.52 10.23 8.38
C TRP A 76 -0.17 9.60 9.57
N VAL A 77 0.36 8.49 10.06
CA VAL A 77 -0.17 7.77 11.22
C VAL A 77 0.98 7.48 12.18
N GLN A 78 0.81 7.82 13.44
CA GLN A 78 1.75 7.38 14.48
C GLN A 78 1.48 5.92 14.84
N LEU A 79 2.55 5.14 14.97
CA LEU A 79 2.49 3.77 15.47
C LEU A 79 3.37 3.63 16.71
N LYS A 80 2.75 3.29 17.82
CA LYS A 80 3.48 2.88 19.02
C LYS A 80 3.93 1.45 18.83
N LEU A 81 5.20 1.25 18.51
CA LEU A 81 5.77 -0.08 18.32
C LEU A 81 5.60 -0.94 19.57
N ASP A 82 5.37 -2.24 19.35
CA ASP A 82 5.40 -3.21 20.44
C ASP A 82 6.76 -3.19 21.14
N PRO A 83 6.82 -3.49 22.45
CA PRO A 83 8.05 -3.48 23.23
C PRO A 83 8.92 -4.72 22.95
N LYS A 84 9.27 -4.96 21.68
CA LYS A 84 10.12 -6.05 21.22
C LYS A 84 11.56 -5.57 21.02
N ALA A 85 12.54 -6.40 21.36
CA ALA A 85 13.96 -6.03 21.32
C ALA A 85 14.39 -5.60 19.92
N GLU A 86 13.89 -6.28 18.89
CA GLU A 86 14.15 -6.00 17.48
C GLU A 86 13.58 -4.65 17.00
N PHE A 87 12.58 -4.09 17.68
CA PHE A 87 11.96 -2.81 17.32
C PHE A 87 12.65 -1.60 17.97
N VAL A 88 13.48 -1.82 18.99
CA VAL A 88 14.16 -0.74 19.74
C VAL A 88 15.04 0.11 18.83
N THR A 89 15.66 -0.51 17.83
CA THR A 89 16.59 0.13 16.90
C THR A 89 15.91 0.80 15.71
N LEU A 90 14.59 0.60 15.54
CA LEU A 90 13.83 1.20 14.44
C LEU A 90 13.53 2.68 14.67
N LEU A 91 13.68 3.18 15.91
CA LEU A 91 13.41 4.57 16.26
C LEU A 91 14.70 5.33 16.50
N ASN A 92 14.91 6.39 15.73
CA ASN A 92 16.01 7.31 15.96
C ASN A 92 15.65 8.41 16.98
N ASN A 93 16.60 9.29 17.27
CA ASN A 93 16.39 10.38 18.24
C ASN A 93 15.31 11.39 17.82
N ARG A 94 15.08 11.57 16.52
CA ARG A 94 14.01 12.44 16.00
C ARG A 94 12.63 11.81 16.19
N ASN A 95 12.47 10.49 16.05
CA ASN A 95 11.23 9.82 16.45
C ASN A 95 10.96 10.04 17.94
N ARG A 96 11.97 9.82 18.79
CA ARG A 96 11.84 9.93 20.25
C ARG A 96 11.44 11.33 20.70
N LYS A 97 12.04 12.37 20.12
CA LYS A 97 11.81 13.77 20.52
C LYS A 97 10.66 14.45 19.76
N GLY A 98 10.54 14.18 18.45
CA GLY A 98 9.63 14.87 17.55
C GLY A 98 8.32 14.11 17.29
N GLN A 99 8.30 12.80 17.53
CA GLN A 99 7.14 11.93 17.32
C GLN A 99 6.72 11.19 18.60
N ASN A 100 7.16 11.68 19.76
CA ASN A 100 6.88 11.10 21.08
C ASN A 100 7.23 9.61 21.20
N GLY A 101 8.27 9.16 20.50
CA GLY A 101 8.69 7.76 20.51
C GLY A 101 7.85 6.85 19.61
N ASN A 102 7.05 7.40 18.71
CA ASN A 102 6.31 6.62 17.72
C ASN A 102 7.09 6.50 16.39
N LEU A 103 6.85 5.39 15.69
CA LEU A 103 7.20 5.25 14.28
C LEU A 103 6.16 6.00 13.46
N VAL A 104 6.58 6.72 12.42
CA VAL A 104 5.65 7.35 11.49
C VAL A 104 5.35 6.37 10.36
N LEU A 105 4.08 6.21 10.03
CA LEU A 105 3.59 5.47 8.88
C LEU A 105 3.08 6.47 7.85
N VAL A 106 3.55 6.37 6.62
CA VAL A 106 3.12 7.26 5.54
C VAL A 106 2.41 6.46 4.45
N PHE A 107 1.11 6.68 4.32
CA PHE A 107 0.28 6.13 3.27
C PHE A 107 0.18 7.13 2.12
N VAL A 108 0.77 6.80 0.99
CA VAL A 108 0.76 7.69 -0.18
C VAL A 108 -0.62 7.81 -0.82
N CYS A 109 -0.99 9.03 -1.21
CA CYS A 109 -2.19 9.33 -2.00
C CYS A 109 -3.52 8.82 -1.41
N MET A 110 -3.71 8.97 -0.11
CA MET A 110 -4.96 8.63 0.60
C MET A 110 -6.09 9.61 0.31
N HIS A 111 -5.77 10.89 0.05
CA HIS A 111 -6.75 11.92 -0.24
C HIS A 111 -6.25 12.91 -1.29
N LYS A 112 -7.13 13.81 -1.71
CA LYS A 112 -6.80 14.82 -2.71
C LYS A 112 -5.91 15.90 -2.09
N GLY A 113 -4.64 15.92 -2.49
CA GLY A 113 -3.70 16.98 -2.09
C GLY A 113 -4.14 18.37 -2.56
N THR A 114 -3.79 19.39 -1.77
CA THR A 114 -4.12 20.81 -2.05
C THR A 114 -2.99 21.55 -2.76
N GLN A 115 -1.79 20.96 -2.82
CA GLN A 115 -0.64 21.55 -3.53
C GLN A 115 -0.43 20.92 -4.92
N PRO A 116 -0.27 21.73 -5.99
CA PRO A 116 -0.22 21.23 -7.36
C PRO A 116 0.87 20.17 -7.62
N GLU A 117 2.07 20.35 -7.07
CA GLU A 117 3.21 19.46 -7.34
C GLU A 117 3.07 18.11 -6.63
N ALA A 118 2.46 18.08 -5.44
CA ALA A 118 2.14 16.82 -4.77
C ALA A 118 0.93 16.13 -5.41
N ALA A 119 -0.08 16.91 -5.83
CA ALA A 119 -1.20 16.40 -6.59
C ALA A 119 -0.76 15.74 -7.91
N ALA A 120 0.39 16.14 -8.48
CA ALA A 120 0.96 15.50 -9.65
C ALA A 120 1.44 14.06 -9.37
N ALA A 121 2.06 13.81 -8.20
CA ALA A 121 2.46 12.45 -7.81
C ALA A 121 1.24 11.55 -7.65
N CYS A 122 0.16 12.06 -7.05
CA CYS A 122 -1.11 11.32 -6.88
C CYS A 122 -2.08 11.45 -8.06
N LYS A 123 -1.63 11.91 -9.23
CA LYS A 123 -2.54 12.23 -10.34
C LYS A 123 -3.25 10.96 -10.83
N LYS A 124 -4.59 10.96 -10.74
CA LYS A 124 -5.48 9.83 -11.10
C LYS A 124 -5.27 8.57 -10.25
N PHE A 125 -4.56 8.67 -9.13
CA PHE A 125 -4.40 7.57 -8.18
C PHE A 125 -4.86 8.03 -6.80
N THR A 126 -5.82 7.30 -6.24
CA THR A 126 -6.19 7.41 -4.84
C THR A 126 -6.13 6.02 -4.27
N ARG A 127 -5.31 5.86 -3.25
CA ARG A 127 -5.13 4.58 -2.60
C ARG A 127 -6.39 4.22 -1.82
N LYS A 128 -6.85 2.98 -1.99
CA LYS A 128 -7.97 2.41 -1.23
C LYS A 128 -7.41 1.40 -0.23
N ILE A 129 -7.10 1.87 0.96
CA ILE A 129 -6.75 1.03 2.11
C ILE A 129 -7.51 1.57 3.32
N GLN A 130 -8.09 0.66 4.10
CA GLN A 130 -8.73 1.05 5.35
C GLN A 130 -7.67 1.15 6.43
N ILE A 131 -7.65 2.28 7.12
CA ILE A 131 -6.76 2.53 8.25
C ILE A 131 -7.54 2.18 9.51
N PRO A 132 -7.06 1.21 10.32
CA PRO A 132 -7.71 0.88 11.58
C PRO A 132 -7.76 2.08 12.53
N ASP A 133 -8.77 2.10 13.41
CA ASP A 133 -8.99 3.19 14.35
C ASP A 133 -7.83 3.33 15.35
N GLU A 134 -7.67 4.54 15.89
CA GLU A 134 -6.73 4.81 16.99
C GLU A 134 -6.98 3.84 18.16
N GLY A 135 -5.90 3.27 18.71
CA GLY A 135 -5.96 2.24 19.74
C GLY A 135 -5.97 0.80 19.19
N THR A 136 -6.19 0.59 17.90
CA THR A 136 -6.16 -0.76 17.30
C THR A 136 -4.73 -1.31 17.27
N HIS A 137 -4.55 -2.58 17.68
CA HIS A 137 -3.29 -3.29 17.48
C HIS A 137 -3.19 -3.81 16.05
N VAL A 138 -2.08 -3.55 15.40
CA VAL A 138 -1.91 -3.78 13.96
C VAL A 138 -0.57 -4.41 13.62
N MET A 139 -0.55 -5.10 12.49
CA MET A 139 0.65 -5.47 11.75
C MET A 139 0.79 -4.57 10.53
N VAL A 140 1.98 -4.00 10.31
CA VAL A 140 2.26 -3.04 9.24
C VAL A 140 3.48 -3.47 8.46
N THR A 141 3.40 -3.43 7.13
CA THR A 141 4.52 -3.71 6.23
C THR A 141 4.77 -2.53 5.31
N GLY A 142 6.03 -2.19 5.04
CA GLY A 142 6.41 -1.23 4.01
C GLY A 142 7.90 -0.91 3.99
N ASP A 143 8.30 -0.01 3.10
CA ASP A 143 9.70 0.37 2.98
C ASP A 143 10.16 1.17 4.21
N TYR A 144 11.27 0.78 4.80
CA TYR A 144 11.88 1.45 5.94
C TYR A 144 12.87 2.52 5.48
N VAL A 145 12.60 3.77 5.85
CA VAL A 145 13.37 4.92 5.36
C VAL A 145 13.66 5.92 6.49
N GLN A 146 14.62 6.79 6.25
CA GLN A 146 14.78 8.05 6.97
C GLN A 146 14.35 9.21 6.07
N ASP A 147 13.51 10.11 6.57
CA ASP A 147 13.13 11.33 5.84
C ASP A 147 14.09 12.48 6.18
N ASP A 148 14.93 12.85 5.22
CA ASP A 148 15.94 13.92 5.37
C ASP A 148 15.40 15.31 4.97
N ALA A 149 14.08 15.50 4.84
CA ALA A 149 13.51 16.83 4.64
C ALA A 149 13.85 17.81 5.79
N PRO A 150 13.92 19.12 5.50
CA PRO A 150 14.04 20.14 6.53
C PRO A 150 12.92 20.01 7.57
N LYS A 151 13.30 20.05 8.86
CA LYS A 151 12.42 19.85 10.03
C LYS A 151 11.89 18.43 10.23
N HIS A 152 12.29 17.46 9.39
CA HIS A 152 12.03 16.04 9.59
C HIS A 152 13.26 15.39 10.29
N GLY A 153 13.75 14.26 9.76
CA GLY A 153 14.89 13.50 10.25
C GLY A 153 14.52 12.26 11.06
N TRP A 154 13.25 11.90 11.17
CA TRP A 154 12.82 10.64 11.78
C TRP A 154 12.87 9.48 10.78
N THR A 155 12.87 8.26 11.31
CA THR A 155 12.63 7.05 10.53
C THR A 155 11.13 6.78 10.41
N GLU A 156 10.74 6.18 9.31
CA GLU A 156 9.34 5.93 8.98
C GLU A 156 9.19 4.69 8.09
N ILE A 157 7.98 4.14 8.06
CA ILE A 157 7.56 3.24 6.99
C ILE A 157 6.91 4.08 5.90
N HIS A 158 7.59 4.23 4.78
CA HIS A 158 7.17 5.07 3.66
C HIS A 158 7.74 4.54 2.33
N PRO A 159 6.87 4.10 1.40
CA PRO A 159 5.42 3.95 1.54
C PRO A 159 5.05 2.73 2.39
N VAL A 160 3.99 2.85 3.20
CA VAL A 160 3.31 1.67 3.77
C VAL A 160 2.75 0.84 2.64
N THR A 161 2.92 -0.48 2.66
CA THR A 161 2.32 -1.43 1.71
C THR A 161 1.01 -1.99 2.25
N SER A 162 0.98 -2.40 3.52
CA SER A 162 -0.23 -2.92 4.15
C SER A 162 -0.29 -2.59 5.64
N ILE A 163 -1.50 -2.51 6.15
CA ILE A 163 -1.83 -2.42 7.57
C ILE A 163 -3.02 -3.34 7.81
N LEU A 164 -2.96 -4.18 8.84
CA LEU A 164 -4.05 -5.06 9.25
C LEU A 164 -4.22 -5.03 10.76
N PRO A 165 -5.46 -5.01 11.28
CA PRO A 165 -5.73 -5.35 12.67
C PRO A 165 -5.23 -6.75 13.00
N ILE A 166 -4.62 -6.90 14.17
CA ILE A 166 -4.25 -8.20 14.76
C ILE A 166 -4.80 -8.26 16.19
N LEU A 167 -5.19 -9.46 16.61
CA LEU A 167 -5.81 -9.74 17.91
C LEU A 167 -4.77 -10.01 18.99
#